data_AF-A0A364XTU0-F1
#
_entry.id   AF-A0A364XTU0-F1
#
_cell.length_a   1.000
_cell.length_b   1.000
_cell.length_c   1.000
_cell.angle_alpha   90.00
_cell.angle_beta   90.00
_cell.angle_gamma   90.00
#
_symmetry.space_group_name_H-M   'P 1'
#
loop_
_entity.id
_entity.type
_entity.pdbx_description
1 polymer ?
#
loop_
_entity_poly.entity_id
_entity_poly.type
_entity_poly.pdbx_seq_one_letter_code
_entity_poly.pdbx_strand_id
1 'polypeptide(L)'
;MNSSLFREAYVAFSVELHLKDLHVILTGKAPRIHNIHKLFEKLPPSIKQEILAHESISKNPFMTSGDIFSSQYFSQTYTLNDRFLDQMKAISDGFEKWRYAHESVTLKYDSFFAIGLIEAVASTADNIRQQNYKKMKR
;
A
#
# COMPACT_ATOMS: atom_id res chain seq x y z
N MET A 1 9.69 -12.03 -22.91
CA MET A 1 9.11 -11.10 -21.92
C MET A 1 9.07 -11.83 -20.58
N ASN A 2 9.63 -11.26 -19.51
CA ASN A 2 9.87 -11.97 -18.26
C ASN A 2 8.56 -12.04 -17.43
N SER A 3 8.05 -13.23 -17.12
CA SER A 3 6.73 -13.41 -16.47
C SER A 3 6.67 -12.84 -15.05
N SER A 4 7.80 -12.79 -14.32
CA SER A 4 7.89 -12.18 -12.98
C SER A 4 7.60 -10.68 -13.00
N LEU A 5 8.15 -9.98 -14.00
CA LEU A 5 8.00 -8.52 -14.15
C LEU A 5 6.54 -8.12 -14.34
N PHE A 6 5.79 -8.90 -15.12
CA PHE A 6 4.37 -8.63 -15.34
C PHE A 6 3.53 -8.90 -14.08
N ARG A 7 3.88 -9.95 -13.32
CA ARG A 7 3.23 -10.27 -12.05
C ARG A 7 3.44 -9.17 -11.01
N GLU A 8 4.66 -8.67 -10.88
CA GLU A 8 4.98 -7.55 -9.98
C GLU A 8 4.22 -6.28 -10.41
N ALA A 9 4.26 -5.91 -11.68
CA ALA A 9 3.52 -4.75 -12.15
C ALA A 9 2.02 -4.81 -11.85
N TYR A 10 1.42 -6.00 -12.02
CA TYR A 10 0.02 -6.25 -11.70
C TYR A 10 -0.28 -6.07 -10.20
N VAL A 11 0.61 -6.54 -9.32
CA VAL A 11 0.45 -6.38 -7.86
C VAL A 11 0.52 -4.91 -7.48
N ALA A 12 1.50 -4.16 -7.98
CA ALA A 12 1.60 -2.73 -7.66
C ALA A 12 0.42 -1.93 -8.23
N PHE A 13 -0.04 -2.26 -9.44
CA PHE A 13 -1.27 -1.69 -9.99
C PHE A 13 -2.50 -2.02 -9.12
N SER A 14 -2.58 -3.23 -8.60
CA SER A 14 -3.66 -3.64 -7.70
C SER A 14 -3.65 -2.84 -6.39
N VAL A 15 -2.47 -2.51 -5.84
CA VAL A 15 -2.35 -1.58 -4.70
C VAL A 15 -2.94 -0.21 -5.05
N GLU A 16 -2.60 0.36 -6.20
CA GLU A 16 -3.16 1.64 -6.66
C GLU A 16 -4.70 1.59 -6.71
N LEU A 17 -5.25 0.52 -7.30
CA LEU A 17 -6.70 0.36 -7.44
C LEU A 17 -7.42 0.28 -6.09
N HIS A 18 -6.91 -0.51 -5.15
CA HIS A 18 -7.56 -0.67 -3.84
C HIS A 18 -7.51 0.63 -3.03
N LEU A 19 -6.40 1.36 -3.08
CA LEU A 19 -6.33 2.68 -2.43
C LEU A 19 -7.32 3.66 -3.06
N LYS A 20 -7.48 3.64 -4.38
CA LYS A 20 -8.46 4.49 -5.08
C LYS A 20 -9.89 4.15 -4.71
N ASP A 21 -10.22 2.87 -4.64
CA ASP A 21 -11.52 2.40 -4.18
C ASP A 21 -11.81 2.87 -2.74
N LEU A 22 -10.84 2.73 -1.83
CA LEU A 22 -10.98 3.25 -0.47
C LEU A 22 -11.25 4.77 -0.44
N HIS A 23 -10.57 5.55 -1.29
CA HIS A 23 -10.87 6.98 -1.43
C HIS A 23 -12.30 7.26 -1.94
N VAL A 24 -12.80 6.45 -2.88
CA VAL A 24 -14.19 6.56 -3.36
C VAL A 24 -15.17 6.29 -2.24
N ILE A 25 -14.94 5.26 -1.42
CA ILE A 25 -15.82 4.93 -0.28
C ILE A 25 -15.84 6.07 0.75
N LEU A 26 -14.67 6.66 1.04
CA LEU A 26 -14.52 7.70 2.05
C LEU A 26 -15.06 9.06 1.60
N THR A 27 -14.89 9.41 0.32
CA THR A 27 -15.10 10.78 -0.18
C THR A 27 -16.14 10.90 -1.29
N GLY A 28 -16.60 9.77 -1.84
CA GLY A 28 -17.48 9.71 -3.01
C GLY A 28 -16.77 10.02 -4.33
N LYS A 29 -15.45 10.28 -4.34
CA LYS A 29 -14.71 10.69 -5.54
C LYS A 29 -13.43 9.86 -5.72
N ALA A 30 -13.19 9.44 -6.96
CA ALA A 30 -11.97 8.73 -7.32
C ALA A 30 -10.80 9.73 -7.47
N PRO A 31 -9.68 9.53 -6.78
CA PRO A 31 -8.53 10.43 -6.92
C PRO A 31 -7.82 10.19 -8.25
N ARG A 32 -7.35 11.27 -8.88
CA ARG A 32 -6.63 11.23 -10.17
C ARG A 32 -5.12 10.93 -10.02
N ILE A 33 -4.62 10.84 -8.79
CA ILE A 33 -3.20 10.59 -8.51
C ILE A 33 -2.88 9.12 -8.78
N HIS A 34 -1.70 8.86 -9.33
CA HIS A 34 -1.18 7.51 -9.59
C HIS A 34 -0.08 7.09 -8.59
N ASN A 35 0.54 8.06 -7.91
CA ASN A 35 1.55 7.81 -6.90
C ASN A 35 0.93 7.13 -5.67
N ILE A 36 1.32 5.89 -5.42
CA ILE A 36 0.76 5.01 -4.40
C ILE A 36 1.04 5.57 -2.99
N HIS A 37 2.24 6.09 -2.76
CA HIS A 37 2.59 6.70 -1.49
C HIS A 37 1.69 7.92 -1.17
N LYS A 38 1.53 8.84 -2.13
CA LYS A 38 0.63 10.00 -1.98
C LYS A 38 -0.84 9.61 -1.82
N LEU A 39 -1.29 8.52 -2.45
CA LEU A 39 -2.65 8.01 -2.25
C LEU A 39 -2.86 7.60 -0.78
N PHE A 40 -1.91 6.89 -0.19
CA PHE A 40 -1.98 6.50 1.21
C PHE A 40 -1.84 7.69 2.16
N GLU A 41 -0.92 8.62 1.90
CA GLU A 41 -0.74 9.83 2.73
C GLU A 41 -2.01 10.68 2.83
N LYS A 42 -2.87 10.66 1.81
CA LYS A 42 -4.13 11.39 1.81
C LYS A 42 -5.26 10.72 2.59
N LEU A 43 -5.06 9.50 3.09
CA LEU A 43 -6.05 8.83 3.92
C LEU A 43 -6.17 9.51 5.30
N PRO A 44 -7.36 9.51 5.93
CA PRO A 44 -7.52 9.97 7.30
C PRO A 44 -6.60 9.21 8.28
N PRO A 45 -6.11 9.84 9.36
CA PRO A 45 -5.22 9.17 10.33
C PRO A 45 -5.80 7.89 10.94
N SER A 46 -7.10 7.86 11.23
CA SER A 46 -7.78 6.67 11.77
C SER A 46 -7.73 5.48 10.80
N ILE A 47 -7.90 5.75 9.50
CA ILE A 47 -7.86 4.73 8.45
C ILE A 47 -6.44 4.23 8.24
N LYS A 48 -5.44 5.12 8.28
CA LYS A 48 -4.03 4.71 8.22
C LYS A 48 -3.66 3.80 9.39
N GLN A 49 -4.09 4.14 10.60
CA GLN A 49 -3.87 3.32 11.80
C GLN A 49 -4.54 1.94 11.67
N GLU A 50 -5.76 1.87 11.15
CA GLU A 50 -6.46 0.61 10.91
C GLU A 50 -5.69 -0.29 9.94
N ILE A 51 -5.23 0.26 8.80
CA ILE A 51 -4.44 -0.47 7.81
C ILE A 51 -3.11 -0.95 8.41
N LEU A 52 -2.40 -0.07 9.12
CA LEU A 52 -1.13 -0.40 9.77
C LEU A 52 -1.26 -1.49 10.83
N ALA A 53 -2.39 -1.52 11.54
CA ALA A 53 -2.67 -2.51 12.57
C ALA A 53 -3.16 -3.86 12.01
N HIS A 54 -3.44 -3.95 10.70
CA HIS A 54 -3.96 -5.17 10.08
C HIS A 54 -2.94 -6.32 10.18
N GLU A 55 -3.44 -7.54 10.42
CA GLU A 55 -2.62 -8.72 10.65
C GLU A 55 -1.67 -9.05 9.49
N SER A 56 -2.15 -8.88 8.25
CA SER A 56 -1.34 -9.09 7.03
C SER A 56 -0.15 -8.13 6.93
N ILE A 57 -0.20 -6.96 7.58
CA ILE A 57 0.91 -6.01 7.67
C ILE A 57 1.81 -6.38 8.85
N SER A 58 1.25 -6.60 10.03
CA SER A 58 2.03 -6.86 11.24
C SER A 58 2.81 -8.17 11.20
N LYS A 59 2.31 -9.19 10.47
CA LYS A 59 3.00 -10.47 10.24
C LYS A 59 4.02 -10.44 9.12
N ASN A 60 4.14 -9.34 8.37
CA ASN A 60 5.11 -9.27 7.29
C ASN A 60 6.55 -9.28 7.85
N PRO A 61 7.45 -10.15 7.35
CA PRO A 61 8.83 -10.26 7.84
C PRO A 61 9.65 -8.95 7.78
N PHE A 62 9.42 -8.09 6.79
CA PHE A 62 10.06 -6.77 6.72
C PHE A 62 9.55 -5.82 7.79
N MET A 63 8.27 -5.94 8.17
CA MET A 63 7.69 -5.13 9.24
C MET A 63 8.23 -5.56 10.61
N THR A 64 8.39 -6.87 10.84
CA THR A 64 8.95 -7.40 12.09
C THR A 64 10.44 -7.16 12.20
N SER A 65 11.21 -7.44 11.15
CA SER A 65 12.68 -7.50 11.21
C SER A 65 13.36 -6.23 10.71
N GLY A 66 12.62 -5.35 10.02
CA GLY A 66 13.13 -4.15 9.37
C GLY A 66 13.96 -4.45 8.11
N ASP A 67 14.21 -3.44 7.29
CA ASP A 67 15.11 -3.55 6.14
C ASP A 67 16.55 -3.28 6.57
N ILE A 68 17.38 -4.34 6.65
CA ILE A 68 18.80 -4.25 7.02
C ILE A 68 19.63 -3.35 6.10
N PHE A 69 19.11 -3.01 4.92
CA PHE A 69 19.75 -2.13 3.94
C PHE A 69 19.21 -0.70 3.98
N SER A 70 18.20 -0.40 4.80
CA SER A 70 17.74 0.98 5.00
C SER A 70 18.81 1.76 5.76
N SER A 71 19.14 2.96 5.29
CA SER A 71 20.08 3.85 6.00
C SER A 71 19.58 4.24 7.39
N GLN A 72 18.26 4.10 7.64
CA GLN A 72 17.64 4.35 8.93
C GLN A 72 17.62 3.12 9.83
N TYR A 73 17.94 1.92 9.32
CA TYR A 73 17.91 0.67 10.08
C TYR A 73 18.76 0.71 11.35
N PHE A 74 19.92 1.36 11.29
CA PHE A 74 20.83 1.54 12.42
C PHE A 74 20.51 2.77 13.29
N SER A 75 19.47 3.53 12.95
CA SER A 75 19.00 4.65 13.77
C SER A 75 18.07 4.12 14.88
N GLN A 76 18.26 4.60 16.11
CA GLN A 76 17.41 4.25 17.26
C GLN A 76 15.95 4.75 17.09
N THR A 77 15.65 5.46 16.01
CA THR A 77 14.38 6.13 15.72
C THR A 77 13.58 5.47 14.60
N TYR A 78 14.03 4.35 14.02
CA TYR A 78 13.35 3.71 12.89
C TYR A 78 12.09 2.97 13.33
N THR A 79 10.94 3.64 13.23
CA THR A 79 9.66 3.13 13.70
C THR A 79 9.02 2.16 12.71
N LEU A 80 8.00 1.42 13.16
CA LEU A 80 7.19 0.56 12.30
C LEU A 80 6.51 1.35 11.17
N ASN A 81 6.12 2.60 11.46
CA ASN A 81 5.55 3.49 10.45
C ASN A 81 6.58 3.88 9.39
N ASP A 82 7.83 4.12 9.76
CA ASP A 82 8.89 4.46 8.80
C ASP A 82 9.17 3.27 7.85
N ARG A 83 9.23 2.04 8.40
CA ARG A 83 9.34 0.80 7.61
C ARG A 83 8.21 0.65 6.60
N PHE A 84 6.99 0.93 7.04
CA PHE A 84 5.81 0.88 6.19
C PHE A 84 5.89 1.90 5.04
N LEU A 85 6.25 3.14 5.37
CA LEU A 85 6.35 4.22 4.38
C LEU A 85 7.48 3.97 3.37
N ASP A 86 8.60 3.39 3.81
CA ASP A 86 9.69 2.99 2.91
C ASP A 86 9.22 1.93 1.89
N GLN A 87 8.47 0.92 2.33
CA GLN A 87 7.90 -0.08 1.42
C GLN A 87 6.84 0.52 0.49
N MET A 88 5.99 1.43 0.99
CA MET A 88 5.02 2.17 0.17
C MET A 88 5.71 2.99 -0.92
N LYS A 89 6.81 3.66 -0.58
CA LYS A 89 7.62 4.41 -1.52
C LYS A 89 8.28 3.49 -2.53
N ALA A 90 8.84 2.35 -2.11
CA ALA A 90 9.44 1.37 -3.02
C ALA A 90 8.43 0.83 -4.06
N ILE A 91 7.21 0.49 -3.63
CA ILE A 91 6.13 0.10 -4.55
C ILE A 91 5.82 1.25 -5.53
N SER A 92 5.66 2.47 -5.02
CA SER A 92 5.32 3.64 -5.85
C SER A 92 6.40 3.94 -6.90
N ASP A 93 7.66 3.96 -6.48
CA ASP A 93 8.80 4.25 -7.35
C ASP A 93 9.00 3.15 -8.39
N GLY A 94 8.83 1.89 -7.97
CA GLY A 94 8.84 0.76 -8.89
C GLY A 94 7.74 0.89 -9.94
N PHE A 95 6.51 1.07 -9.50
CA PHE A 95 5.35 1.13 -10.38
C PHE A 95 5.38 2.33 -11.33
N GLU A 96 5.76 3.52 -10.85
CA GLU A 96 5.92 4.69 -11.73
C GLU A 96 7.01 4.48 -12.77
N LYS A 97 8.14 3.87 -12.41
CA LYS A 97 9.18 3.50 -13.37
C LYS A 97 8.65 2.52 -14.40
N TRP A 98 7.97 1.45 -14.00
CA TRP A 98 7.39 0.52 -14.97
C TRP A 98 6.32 1.15 -15.86
N ARG A 99 5.50 2.05 -15.32
CA ARG A 99 4.39 2.70 -16.04
C ARG A 99 4.85 3.73 -17.06
N TYR A 100 5.92 4.46 -16.77
CA TYR A 100 6.37 5.60 -17.60
C TYR A 100 7.74 5.40 -18.26
N ALA A 101 8.56 4.46 -17.79
CA ALA A 101 9.76 4.06 -18.50
C ALA A 101 9.38 2.97 -19.51
N HIS A 102 9.59 3.26 -20.80
CA HIS A 102 9.45 2.28 -21.88
C HIS A 102 10.57 1.20 -21.89
N GLU A 103 11.25 1.00 -20.75
CA GLU A 103 12.43 0.13 -20.62
C GLU A 103 12.26 -0.87 -19.48
N SER A 104 12.91 -2.04 -19.62
CA SER A 104 12.77 -3.19 -18.72
C SER A 104 13.42 -2.93 -17.37
N VAL A 105 12.73 -2.22 -16.48
CA VAL A 105 13.22 -1.99 -15.12
C VAL A 105 12.58 -3.01 -14.18
N THR A 106 13.41 -3.89 -13.61
CA THR A 106 13.01 -4.79 -12.52
C THR A 106 12.36 -3.98 -11.40
N LEU A 107 11.15 -4.37 -11.00
CA LEU A 107 10.44 -3.75 -9.89
C LEU A 107 11.10 -4.18 -8.58
N LYS A 108 11.66 -3.22 -7.84
CA LYS A 108 12.36 -3.49 -6.57
C LYS A 108 11.47 -3.09 -5.40
N TYR A 109 10.53 -3.96 -5.05
CA TYR A 109 9.73 -3.84 -3.82
C TYR A 109 9.38 -5.24 -3.28
N ASP A 110 9.02 -5.35 -1.99
CA ASP A 110 8.57 -6.62 -1.44
C ASP A 110 7.13 -6.96 -1.88
N SER A 111 7.02 -7.98 -2.73
CA SER A 111 5.71 -8.47 -3.21
C SER A 111 4.82 -9.02 -2.09
N PHE A 112 5.39 -9.59 -1.02
CA PHE A 112 4.61 -10.06 0.13
C PHE A 112 3.99 -8.88 0.88
N PHE A 113 4.75 -7.81 1.08
CA PHE A 113 4.22 -6.57 1.66
C PHE A 113 3.11 -5.98 0.80
N ALA A 114 3.31 -5.89 -0.52
CA ALA A 114 2.29 -5.35 -1.42
C ALA A 114 0.98 -6.17 -1.42
N ILE A 115 1.08 -7.50 -1.35
CA ILE A 115 -0.11 -8.37 -1.22
C ILE A 115 -0.78 -8.16 0.14
N GLY A 116 -0.01 -8.13 1.23
CA GLY A 116 -0.56 -7.88 2.57
C GLY A 116 -1.24 -6.51 2.68
N LEU A 117 -0.70 -5.51 1.98
CA LEU A 117 -1.32 -4.18 1.87
C LEU A 117 -2.64 -4.20 1.12
N ILE A 118 -2.74 -4.93 0.00
CA ILE A 118 -4.01 -5.10 -0.72
C ILE A 118 -5.07 -5.69 0.22
N GLU A 119 -4.71 -6.75 0.95
CA GLU A 119 -5.61 -7.40 1.89
C GLU A 119 -6.07 -6.44 3.01
N ALA A 120 -5.14 -5.70 3.61
CA ALA A 120 -5.45 -4.74 4.66
C ALA A 120 -6.38 -3.61 4.17
N VAL A 121 -6.10 -3.04 3.00
CA VAL A 121 -6.91 -1.98 2.40
C VAL A 121 -8.30 -2.49 2.02
N ALA A 122 -8.40 -3.69 1.45
CA ALA A 122 -9.67 -4.31 1.09
C ALA A 122 -10.54 -4.59 2.33
N SER A 123 -9.94 -5.14 3.38
CA SER A 123 -10.61 -5.41 4.66
C SER A 123 -11.17 -4.13 5.28
N THR A 124 -10.36 -3.05 5.34
CA THR A 124 -10.82 -1.74 5.82
C THR A 124 -11.94 -1.16 4.95
N ALA A 125 -11.83 -1.26 3.63
CA ALA A 125 -12.87 -0.82 2.71
C ALA A 125 -14.21 -1.54 2.96
N ASP A 126 -14.18 -2.85 3.14
CA ASP A 126 -15.37 -3.65 3.41
C ASP A 126 -15.99 -3.34 4.77
N ASN A 127 -15.18 -3.14 5.81
CA ASN A 127 -15.65 -2.70 7.11
C ASN A 127 -16.42 -1.39 7.03
N ILE A 128 -15.89 -0.40 6.29
CA ILE A 128 -16.55 0.90 6.12
C ILE A 128 -17.86 0.77 5.34
N ARG A 129 -17.88 -0.03 4.27
CA ARG A 129 -19.11 -0.31 3.50
C ARG A 129 -20.20 -0.91 4.40
N GLN A 130 -19.84 -1.88 5.24
CA GLN A 130 -20.78 -2.50 6.17
C GLN A 130 -21.31 -1.51 7.21
N GLN A 131 -20.46 -0.64 7.74
CA GLN A 131 -20.88 0.42 8.67
C GLN A 131 -21.85 1.39 8.01
N ASN A 132 -21.55 1.83 6.78
CA ASN A 132 -22.44 2.72 6.01
C ASN A 132 -23.79 2.06 5.73
N TYR A 133 -23.79 0.77 5.37
CA TYR A 133 -25.02 -0.01 5.18
C TYR A 133 -25.88 -0.08 6.44
N LYS A 134 -25.27 -0.32 7.60
CA LYS A 134 -25.99 -0.35 8.89
C LYS A 134 -26.58 1.02 9.26
N LYS A 135 -25.91 2.12 8.92
CA LYS A 135 -26.41 3.48 9.16
C LYS A 135 -27.64 3.81 8.32
N MET A 136 -27.70 3.34 7.07
CA MET A 136 -28.86 3.60 6.18
C MET A 136 -30.14 2.85 6.58
N LYS A 137 -30.03 1.80 7.40
CA LYS A 137 -31.19 1.01 7.88
C LYS A 137 -31.77 1.50 9.21
N ARG A 138 -31.14 2.46 9.87
CA ARG A 138 -31.61 3.08 11.11
C ARG A 138 -32.38 4.35 10.77
#